data_AF-T1BKH9-F1
#
_entry.id   AF-T1BKH9-F1
#
_cell.length_a   1.000
_cell.length_b   1.000
_cell.length_c   1.000
_cell.angle_alpha   90.00
_cell.angle_beta   90.00
_cell.angle_gamma   90.00
#
_symmetry.space_group_name_H-M   'P 1'
#
loop_
_entity.id
_entity.type
_entity.pdbx_description
1 polymer ?
#
loop_
_entity_poly.entity_id
_entity_poly.type
_entity_poly.pdbx_seq_one_letter_code
_entity_poly.pdbx_strand_id
1 'polypeptide(L)'
;MAEVSLLLWDVGGVLLSNGWDQAARQAAAERFDLDPAEFERRHGQVETDFETGRIDLEAYLSATVFYLPRAFAREEFRRFMHARSIPHPVALAFARELRTAG
;
A
#
# COMPACT_ATOMS: atom_id res chain seq x y z
N MET A 1 5.71 -37.88 -9.07
CA MET A 1 5.49 -36.42 -9.03
C MET A 1 6.36 -35.87 -7.91
N ALA A 2 6.94 -34.68 -8.07
CA ALA A 2 7.69 -34.05 -6.99
C ALA A 2 6.72 -33.59 -5.88
N GLU A 3 7.15 -33.73 -4.62
CA GLU A 3 6.39 -33.30 -3.46
C GLU A 3 6.58 -31.79 -3.25
N VAL A 4 5.48 -31.07 -3.01
CA VAL A 4 5.54 -29.63 -2.73
C VAL A 4 5.83 -29.44 -1.25
N SER A 5 6.97 -28.84 -0.93
CA SER A 5 7.41 -28.61 0.46
C SER A 5 7.36 -27.15 0.90
N LEU A 6 7.13 -26.21 -0.02
CA LEU A 6 7.13 -24.77 0.26
C LEU A 6 6.08 -24.04 -0.57
N LEU A 7 5.33 -23.16 0.10
CA LEU A 7 4.40 -22.21 -0.52
C LEU A 7 4.87 -20.78 -0.20
N LEU A 8 5.04 -19.97 -1.25
CA LEU A 8 5.35 -18.55 -1.14
C LEU A 8 4.11 -17.76 -1.59
N TRP A 9 3.62 -16.89 -0.72
CA TRP A 9 2.40 -16.10 -0.97
C TRP A 9 2.78 -14.65 -1.19
N ASP A 10 2.25 -14.06 -2.26
CA ASP A 10 2.15 -12.61 -2.34
C ASP A 10 1.04 -12.12 -1.37
N VAL A 11 1.10 -10.84 -1.00
CA VAL A 11 0.12 -10.20 -0.12
C VAL A 11 -0.87 -9.39 -0.95
N GLY A 12 -0.40 -8.48 -1.79
CA GLY A 12 -1.23 -7.55 -2.56
C GLY A 12 -1.97 -8.28 -3.68
N GLY A 13 -3.29 -8.17 -3.69
CA GLY A 13 -4.15 -8.86 -4.66
C GLY A 13 -4.31 -10.37 -4.42
N VAL A 14 -3.65 -10.93 -3.39
CA VAL A 14 -3.73 -12.36 -3.04
C VAL A 14 -4.34 -12.54 -1.66
N LEU A 15 -3.63 -12.18 -0.59
CA LEU A 15 -4.13 -12.30 0.78
C LEU A 15 -4.94 -11.07 1.21
N LEU A 16 -4.54 -9.89 0.74
CA LEU A 16 -5.19 -8.60 0.96
C LEU A 16 -5.39 -7.89 -0.38
N SER A 17 -6.13 -6.79 -0.41
CA SER A 17 -6.06 -5.83 -1.52
C SER A 17 -4.65 -5.24 -1.64
N ASN A 18 -4.36 -4.65 -2.80
CA ASN A 18 -3.19 -3.79 -2.92
C ASN A 18 -3.26 -2.66 -1.89
N GLY A 19 -2.13 -2.36 -1.24
CA GLY A 19 -2.08 -1.36 -0.17
C GLY A 19 -2.13 0.08 -0.68
N TRP A 20 -1.44 0.37 -1.79
CA TRP A 20 -1.24 1.75 -2.26
C TRP A 20 -1.10 1.86 -3.79
N ASP A 21 -2.03 1.22 -4.51
CA ASP A 21 -2.08 1.26 -5.97
C ASP A 21 -2.61 2.59 -6.53
N GLN A 22 -2.67 2.69 -7.87
CA GLN A 22 -3.14 3.90 -8.56
C GLN A 22 -4.56 4.31 -8.14
N ALA A 23 -5.46 3.34 -7.91
CA ALA A 23 -6.82 3.64 -7.48
C ALA A 23 -6.85 4.21 -6.05
N ALA A 24 -6.05 3.64 -5.13
CA ALA A 24 -5.88 4.18 -3.79
C ALA A 24 -5.31 5.61 -3.80
N ARG A 25 -4.34 5.88 -4.68
CA ARG A 25 -3.75 7.22 -4.86
C ARG A 25 -4.72 8.23 -5.44
N GLN A 26 -5.54 7.84 -6.41
CA GLN A 26 -6.62 8.70 -6.94
C GLN A 26 -7.64 9.05 -5.85
N ALA A 27 -8.08 8.07 -5.06
CA ALA A 27 -8.98 8.31 -3.94
C ALA A 27 -8.35 9.22 -2.87
N ALA A 28 -7.03 9.12 -2.66
CA ALA A 28 -6.31 10.03 -1.77
C ALA A 28 -6.30 11.46 -2.31
N ALA A 29 -6.03 11.62 -3.60
CA ALA A 29 -6.01 12.92 -4.25
C ALA A 29 -7.38 13.62 -4.15
N GLU A 30 -8.47 12.87 -4.37
CA GLU A 30 -9.84 13.37 -4.20
C GLU A 30 -10.13 13.74 -2.73
N ARG A 31 -9.84 12.84 -1.77
CA ARG A 31 -10.18 13.06 -0.36
C ARG A 31 -9.40 14.22 0.29
N PHE A 32 -8.17 14.46 -0.16
CA PHE A 32 -7.26 15.43 0.43
C PHE A 32 -7.01 16.67 -0.43
N ASP A 33 -7.78 16.83 -1.51
CA ASP A 33 -7.69 17.96 -2.44
C ASP A 33 -6.25 18.15 -2.96
N LEU A 34 -5.68 17.06 -3.48
CA LEU A 34 -4.36 17.08 -4.12
C LEU A 34 -4.54 17.15 -5.63
N ASP A 35 -3.63 17.86 -6.31
CA ASP A 35 -3.48 17.75 -7.76
C ASP A 35 -3.07 16.30 -8.10
N PRO A 36 -3.92 15.53 -8.82
CA PRO A 36 -3.64 14.13 -9.09
C PRO A 36 -2.39 13.93 -9.95
N ALA A 37 -2.12 14.82 -10.90
CA ALA A 37 -0.97 14.70 -11.80
C ALA A 37 0.33 14.99 -11.06
N GLU A 38 0.35 16.03 -10.22
CA GLU A 38 1.52 16.36 -9.41
C GLU A 38 1.78 15.30 -8.34
N PHE A 39 0.74 14.76 -7.69
CA PHE A 39 0.88 13.70 -6.70
C PHE A 39 1.45 12.42 -7.34
N GLU A 40 0.92 12.01 -8.48
CA GLU A 40 1.41 10.83 -9.21
C GLU A 40 2.86 11.02 -9.69
N ARG A 41 3.18 12.21 -10.23
CA ARG A 41 4.54 12.54 -10.66
C ARG A 41 5.53 12.44 -9.49
N ARG A 42 5.17 12.96 -8.31
CA ARG A 42 6.02 12.89 -7.11
C ARG A 42 6.13 11.46 -6.57
N HIS A 43 5.04 10.70 -6.59
CA HIS A 43 5.08 9.29 -6.21
C HIS A 43 6.09 8.54 -7.06
N GLY A 44 6.05 8.67 -8.39
CA GLY A 44 7.00 8.01 -9.29
C GLY A 44 8.47 8.42 -9.07
N GLN A 45 8.73 9.59 -8.49
CA GLN A 45 10.11 10.01 -8.15
C GLN A 45 10.70 9.26 -6.96
N VAL A 46 9.87 8.73 -6.05
CA VAL A 46 10.31 8.15 -4.78
C VAL A 46 9.76 6.74 -4.51
N GLU A 47 8.92 6.19 -5.40
CA GLU A 47 8.27 4.89 -5.20
C GLU A 47 9.29 3.76 -5.02
N THR A 48 10.34 3.74 -5.84
CA THR A 48 11.35 2.68 -5.78
C THR A 48 12.10 2.73 -4.45
N ASP A 49 12.47 3.92 -3.99
CA ASP A 49 13.16 4.11 -2.71
C ASP A 49 12.26 3.72 -1.54
N PHE A 50 10.95 3.99 -1.65
CA PHE A 50 10.00 3.63 -0.61
C PHE A 50 9.75 2.11 -0.56
N GLU A 51 9.48 1.48 -1.71
CA GLU A 51 9.21 0.03 -1.80
C GLU A 51 10.42 -0.82 -1.41
N THR A 52 11.63 -0.33 -1.70
CA THR A 52 12.88 -1.01 -1.32
C THR A 52 13.35 -0.66 0.10
N GLY A 53 12.62 0.17 0.83
CA GLY A 53 12.92 0.56 2.21
C GLY A 53 14.13 1.51 2.36
N ARG A 54 14.58 2.14 1.27
CA ARG A 54 15.61 3.19 1.31
C ARG A 54 15.11 4.49 1.95
N ILE A 55 13.81 4.75 1.86
CA ILE A 55 13.13 5.81 2.61
C ILE A 55 11.97 5.22 3.40
N ASP A 56 11.67 5.82 4.55
CA ASP A 56 10.51 5.46 5.35
C ASP A 56 9.23 6.18 4.88
N LEU A 57 8.11 5.87 5.52
CA LEU A 57 6.82 6.48 5.22
C LEU A 57 6.83 8.00 5.46
N GLU A 58 7.59 8.49 6.43
CA GLU A 58 7.64 9.92 6.75
C GLU A 58 8.38 10.71 5.68
N ALA A 59 9.49 10.17 5.16
CA ALA A 59 10.20 10.71 4.02
C ALA A 59 9.33 10.65 2.75
N TYR A 60 8.65 9.54 2.49
CA TYR A 60 7.71 9.40 1.37
C TYR A 60 6.61 10.48 1.42
N LEU A 61 5.94 10.65 2.57
CA LEU A 61 4.86 11.62 2.73
C LEU A 61 5.38 13.07 2.62
N SER A 62 6.59 13.34 3.09
CA SER A 62 7.23 14.65 2.92
C SER A 62 7.49 14.99 1.46
N ALA A 63 7.94 14.01 0.66
CA ALA A 63 8.25 14.22 -0.75
C ALA A 63 7.00 14.36 -1.63
N THR A 64 5.92 13.65 -1.28
CA THR A 64 4.74 13.48 -2.15
C THR A 64 3.54 14.33 -1.76
N VAL A 65 3.26 14.51 -0.46
CA VAL A 65 2.05 15.20 0.02
C VAL A 65 2.40 16.51 0.74
N PHE A 66 3.37 16.45 1.66
CA PHE A 66 3.70 17.53 2.60
C PHE A 66 4.95 18.34 2.19
N TYR A 67 5.27 18.35 0.90
CA TYR A 67 6.29 19.24 0.34
C TYR A 67 5.85 20.72 0.35
N LEU A 68 4.55 20.95 0.58
CA LEU A 68 3.93 22.23 0.87
C LEU A 68 3.02 22.11 2.10
N PRO A 69 2.71 23.22 2.79
CA PRO A 69 1.73 23.22 3.88
C PRO A 69 0.38 22.64 3.44
N ARG A 70 -0.23 21.82 4.31
CA ARG A 70 -1.55 21.20 4.09
C ARG A 70 -2.49 21.54 5.25
N ALA A 71 -3.78 21.63 4.96
CA ALA A 71 -4.82 21.91 5.96
C ALA A 71 -5.21 20.68 6.82
N PHE A 72 -4.63 19.52 6.54
CA PHE A 72 -4.88 18.27 7.26
C PHE A 72 -3.58 17.73 7.88
N ALA A 73 -3.75 16.92 8.93
CA ALA A 73 -2.62 16.33 9.64
C ALA A 73 -2.06 15.13 8.87
N ARG A 74 -0.75 14.94 8.98
CA ARG A 74 -0.06 13.78 8.41
C ARG A 74 -0.61 12.44 8.87
N GLU A 75 -0.96 12.35 10.15
CA GLU A 75 -1.57 11.14 10.72
C GLU A 75 -2.97 10.87 10.13
N GLU A 76 -3.71 11.88 9.68
CA GLU A 76 -4.97 11.66 8.96
C GLU A 76 -4.73 10.99 7.61
N PHE A 77 -3.72 11.46 6.87
CA PHE A 77 -3.32 10.83 5.60
C PHE A 77 -2.85 9.39 5.81
N ARG A 78 -2.01 9.17 6.83
CA ARG A 78 -1.52 7.83 7.19
C ARG A 78 -2.65 6.87 7.53
N ARG A 79 -3.64 7.30 8.32
CA ARG A 79 -4.85 6.48 8.60
C ARG A 79 -5.62 6.15 7.34
N PHE A 80 -5.77 7.11 6.42
CA PHE A 80 -6.42 6.86 5.14
C PHE A 80 -5.68 5.80 4.31
N MET A 81 -4.34 5.88 4.24
CA MET A 81 -3.51 4.89 3.56
C MET A 81 -3.73 3.49 4.14
N HIS A 82 -3.61 3.32 5.46
CA HIS A 82 -3.76 2.01 6.11
C HIS A 82 -5.16 1.41 5.92
N ALA A 83 -6.19 2.24 5.83
CA ALA A 83 -7.56 1.81 5.58
C ALA A 83 -7.80 1.28 4.14
N ARG A 84 -6.78 1.23 3.27
CA ARG A 84 -6.82 0.61 1.95
C ARG A 84 -6.41 -0.86 1.94
N SER A 85 -5.80 -1.35 3.02
CA SER A 85 -5.51 -2.77 3.18
C SER A 85 -6.75 -3.53 3.65
N ILE A 86 -7.46 -4.15 2.70
CA ILE A 86 -8.71 -4.87 2.94
C ILE A 86 -8.43 -6.38 2.83
N PRO A 87 -8.90 -7.21 3.78
CA PRO A 87 -8.66 -8.65 3.72
C PRO A 87 -9.37 -9.31 2.53
N HIS A 88 -8.72 -10.31 1.92
CA HIS A 88 -9.37 -11.29 1.07
C HIS A 88 -9.74 -12.52 1.92
N PRO A 89 -10.98 -12.65 2.43
CA PRO A 89 -11.28 -13.60 3.49
C PRO A 89 -11.08 -15.07 3.09
N VAL A 90 -11.45 -15.41 1.85
CA VAL A 90 -11.29 -16.77 1.30
C VAL A 90 -9.81 -17.15 1.17
N ALA A 91 -8.97 -16.31 0.54
CA ALA A 91 -7.54 -16.58 0.41
C ALA A 91 -6.84 -16.69 1.77
N LEU A 92 -7.19 -15.82 2.72
CA LEU A 92 -6.67 -15.89 4.09
C LEU A 92 -7.11 -17.17 4.82
N ALA A 93 -8.36 -17.60 4.66
CA ALA A 93 -8.83 -18.86 5.23
C ALA A 93 -8.07 -20.05 4.64
N PHE A 94 -7.91 -20.08 3.32
CA PHE A 94 -7.20 -21.14 2.62
C PHE A 94 -5.72 -21.22 3.02
N ALA A 95 -5.03 -20.08 3.12
CA ALA A 95 -3.64 -20.05 3.60
C ALA A 95 -3.51 -20.58 5.05
N ARG A 96 -4.52 -20.34 5.90
CA ARG A 96 -4.55 -20.87 7.28
C ARG A 96 -4.80 -22.38 7.31
N GLU A 97 -5.68 -22.89 6.46
CA GLU A 97 -5.96 -24.32 6.34
C GLU A 97 -4.71 -25.10 5.91
N LEU A 98 -4.00 -24.59 4.90
CA LEU A 98 -2.78 -25.23 4.40
C LEU A 98 -1.66 -25.32 5.44
N ARG A 99 -1.59 -24.39 6.39
CA ARG A 99 -0.67 -24.48 7.54
C ARG A 99 -0.94 -25.70 8.43
N THR A 100 -2.20 -26.12 8.52
CA THR A 100 -2.62 -27.23 9.40
C THR A 100 -2.67 -28.58 8.70
N ALA A 101 -2.59 -28.59 7.38
CA ALA A 101 -2.72 -29.79 6.54
C ALA A 101 -1.39 -30.51 6.26
N GLY A 102 -0.26 -30.00 6.78
CA GLY A 102 1.09 -30.53 6.59
C GLY A 102 1.91 -30.47 7.86
#